data_AF-A0A2R6DCI1-F1
#
_entry.id   AF-A0A2R6DCI1-F1
#
_cell.length_a   1.000
_cell.length_b   1.000
_cell.length_c   1.000
_cell.angle_alpha   90.00
_cell.angle_beta   90.00
_cell.angle_gamma   90.00
#
_symmetry.space_group_name_H-M   'P 1'
#
loop_
_entity.id
_entity.type
_entity.pdbx_description
1 polymer ?
#
loop_
_entity_poly.entity_id
_entity_poly.type
_entity_poly.pdbx_seq_one_letter_code
_entity_poly.pdbx_strand_id
1 'polypeptide(L)'
;MSIRGRAGAVAERGRRLLESDVPREDLPWYVAPLPEPLENLGLNLAWLVVAVNLAGTAFGFYYYRFQFTRTPVEMWAFVPDSPMATLLVALALAAWKLDRPQEWLTALAFFGNIILGGWTVWVHLAFYEEFGYLWEPMRQFLIWSHAAMVLQAFLLHRIGNFRPQAVGVATLWYGVNATVDYFIPVRGELHHTIIPLRRDAPVFLGADALGVAGAGAVLLLLASVYLAMLTHVEKRRARRSANTLGD
;
A
#
# COMPACT_ATOMS: atom_id res chain seq x y z
N MET A 1 35.98 -27.14 5.50
CA MET A 1 35.56 -25.74 5.20
C MET A 1 35.44 -24.99 6.52
N SER A 2 36.32 -24.02 6.79
CA SER A 2 36.42 -23.33 8.09
C SER A 2 35.19 -22.45 8.39
N ILE A 3 34.80 -22.33 9.66
CA ILE A 3 33.72 -21.45 10.14
C ILE A 3 33.91 -20.00 9.66
N ARG A 4 35.16 -19.52 9.58
CA ARG A 4 35.49 -18.18 9.04
C ARG A 4 35.17 -18.04 7.55
N GLY A 5 35.34 -19.10 6.75
CA GLY A 5 35.01 -19.11 5.33
C GLY A 5 33.50 -19.11 5.07
N ARG A 6 32.72 -19.81 5.90
CA ARG A 6 31.25 -19.74 5.86
C ARG A 6 30.72 -18.36 6.26
N ALA A 7 31.28 -17.75 7.31
CA ALA A 7 30.89 -16.41 7.75
C ALA A 7 31.16 -15.34 6.68
N GLY A 8 32.33 -15.40 6.01
CA GLY A 8 32.66 -14.48 4.90
C GLY A 8 31.70 -14.62 3.71
N ALA A 9 31.38 -15.85 3.30
CA ALA A 9 30.45 -16.09 2.19
C ALA A 9 29.01 -15.62 2.50
N VAL A 10 28.56 -15.77 3.75
CA VAL A 10 27.24 -15.27 4.19
C VAL A 10 27.22 -13.73 4.19
N ALA A 11 28.28 -13.09 4.69
CA ALA A 11 28.41 -11.63 4.69
C ALA A 11 28.42 -11.05 3.27
N GLU A 12 29.15 -11.67 2.34
CA GLU A 12 29.20 -11.22 0.95
C GLU A 12 27.85 -11.42 0.24
N ARG A 13 27.17 -12.55 0.48
CA ARG A 13 25.82 -12.78 -0.05
C ARG A 13 24.81 -11.78 0.51
N GLY A 14 24.91 -11.44 1.80
CA GLY A 14 24.11 -10.39 2.43
C GLY A 14 24.34 -9.02 1.81
N ARG A 15 25.61 -8.67 1.54
CA ARG A 15 25.97 -7.41 0.89
C ARG A 15 25.38 -7.29 -0.52
N ARG A 16 25.43 -8.36 -1.31
CA ARG A 16 24.82 -8.41 -2.66
C ARG A 16 23.30 -8.23 -2.67
N LEU A 17 22.61 -8.55 -1.57
CA LEU A 17 21.16 -8.30 -1.45
C LEU A 17 20.84 -6.83 -1.16
N LEU A 18 21.81 -6.05 -0.66
CA LEU A 18 21.64 -4.64 -0.30
C LEU A 18 22.12 -3.69 -1.42
N GLU A 19 22.76 -4.23 -2.45
CA GLU A 19 23.17 -3.53 -3.67
C GLU A 19 22.21 -3.91 -4.80
N SER A 20 21.87 -2.99 -5.72
CA SER A 20 20.92 -3.26 -6.81
C SER A 20 21.37 -2.59 -8.09
N ASP A 21 21.22 -3.29 -9.21
CA ASP A 21 21.47 -2.73 -10.55
C ASP A 21 20.35 -1.78 -11.02
N VAL A 22 19.24 -1.71 -10.28
CA VAL A 22 18.15 -0.78 -10.54
C VAL A 22 18.61 0.61 -10.09
N PRO A 23 18.72 1.60 -10.99
CA PRO A 23 19.15 2.94 -10.60
C PRO A 23 18.24 3.53 -9.51
N ARG A 24 18.83 4.29 -8.59
CA ARG A 24 18.11 5.12 -7.63
C ARG A 24 18.27 6.56 -8.06
N GLU A 25 17.17 7.23 -8.40
CA GLU A 25 17.21 8.66 -8.66
C GLU A 25 17.52 9.41 -7.36
N ASP A 26 18.28 10.52 -7.46
CA ASP A 26 18.58 11.40 -6.33
C ASP A 26 17.31 12.20 -5.96
N LEU A 27 16.48 11.56 -5.14
CA LEU A 27 15.19 12.08 -4.71
C LEU A 27 15.25 12.54 -3.24
N PRO A 28 14.58 13.64 -2.90
CA PRO A 28 14.45 14.06 -1.51
C PRO A 28 13.79 13.01 -0.61
N TRP A 29 14.18 12.98 0.67
CA TRP A 29 13.73 11.99 1.64
C TRP A 29 12.19 11.94 1.80
N TYR A 30 11.48 13.03 1.55
CA TYR A 30 10.03 13.09 1.75
C TYR A 30 9.22 12.36 0.66
N VAL A 31 9.83 12.05 -0.50
CA VAL A 31 9.23 11.18 -1.55
C VAL A 31 9.91 9.81 -1.64
N ALA A 32 11.14 9.70 -1.15
CA ALA A 32 11.89 8.45 -1.04
C ALA A 32 12.38 8.24 0.42
N PRO A 33 11.45 7.98 1.37
CA PRO A 33 11.78 7.93 2.79
C PRO A 33 12.52 6.66 3.22
N LEU A 34 12.49 5.61 2.40
CA LEU A 34 13.19 4.37 2.71
C LEU A 34 14.70 4.52 2.47
N PRO A 35 15.54 4.00 3.37
CA PRO A 35 16.96 3.88 3.10
C PRO A 35 17.21 3.05 1.85
N GLU A 36 18.17 3.46 1.03
CA GLU A 36 18.53 2.76 -0.22
C GLU A 36 18.80 1.26 -0.05
N PRO A 37 19.51 0.77 0.99
CA PRO A 37 19.73 -0.66 1.18
C PRO A 37 18.42 -1.45 1.34
N LEU A 38 17.40 -0.84 1.96
CA LEU A 38 16.09 -1.46 2.15
C LEU A 38 15.30 -1.51 0.84
N GLU A 39 15.37 -0.44 0.05
CA GLU A 39 14.78 -0.43 -1.30
C GLU A 39 15.44 -1.52 -2.17
N ASN A 40 16.77 -1.60 -2.16
CA ASN A 40 17.54 -2.58 -2.92
C ASN A 40 17.20 -4.02 -2.48
N LEU A 41 17.09 -4.25 -1.17
CA LEU A 41 16.64 -5.55 -0.64
C LEU A 41 15.25 -5.93 -1.17
N GLY A 42 14.31 -4.99 -1.15
CA GLY A 42 12.95 -5.20 -1.66
C GLY A 42 12.92 -5.55 -3.14
N LEU A 43 13.72 -4.85 -3.96
CA LEU A 43 13.82 -5.09 -5.41
C LEU A 43 14.52 -6.43 -5.73
N ASN A 44 15.58 -6.76 -5.00
CA ASN A 44 16.29 -8.03 -5.16
C ASN A 44 15.43 -9.23 -4.76
N LEU A 45 14.59 -9.05 -3.74
CA LEU A 45 13.63 -10.05 -3.27
C LEU A 45 12.24 -9.89 -3.91
N ALA A 46 12.11 -9.17 -5.03
CA ALA A 46 10.80 -8.83 -5.60
C ALA A 46 9.89 -10.05 -5.82
N TRP A 47 10.42 -11.20 -6.27
CA TRP A 47 9.59 -12.41 -6.42
C TRP A 47 9.09 -12.98 -5.09
N LEU A 48 9.86 -12.86 -4.02
CA LEU A 48 9.41 -13.21 -2.68
C LEU A 48 8.34 -12.23 -2.20
N VAL A 49 8.54 -10.92 -2.42
CA VAL A 49 7.55 -9.89 -2.10
C VAL A 49 6.24 -10.14 -2.86
N VAL A 50 6.32 -10.51 -4.13
CA VAL A 50 5.16 -10.94 -4.94
C VAL A 50 4.47 -12.15 -4.30
N ALA A 51 5.20 -13.21 -3.98
CA ALA A 51 4.62 -14.42 -3.40
C ALA A 51 3.94 -14.15 -2.05
N VAL A 52 4.57 -13.36 -1.18
CA VAL A 52 4.00 -12.96 0.12
C VAL A 52 2.73 -12.12 -0.07
N ASN A 53 2.72 -11.17 -1.01
CA ASN A 53 1.53 -10.38 -1.30
C ASN A 53 0.40 -11.23 -1.88
N LEU A 54 0.68 -12.20 -2.76
CA LEU A 54 -0.33 -13.14 -3.26
C LEU A 54 -0.90 -14.04 -2.15
N ALA A 55 -0.05 -14.49 -1.22
CA ALA A 55 -0.51 -15.21 -0.03
C ALA A 55 -1.39 -14.32 0.87
N GLY A 56 -0.99 -13.06 1.05
CA GLY A 56 -1.77 -12.04 1.74
C GLY A 56 -3.12 -11.77 1.06
N THR A 57 -3.14 -11.69 -0.27
CA THR A 57 -4.36 -11.58 -1.08
C THR A 57 -5.28 -12.78 -0.82
N ALA A 58 -4.78 -14.01 -0.93
CA ALA A 58 -5.57 -15.21 -0.71
C ALA A 58 -6.12 -15.29 0.72
N PHE A 59 -5.29 -15.00 1.72
CA PHE A 59 -5.72 -14.90 3.12
C PHE A 59 -6.78 -13.82 3.31
N GLY A 60 -6.60 -12.66 2.67
CA GLY A 60 -7.54 -11.56 2.72
C GLY A 60 -8.91 -11.93 2.12
N PHE A 61 -8.95 -12.55 0.94
CA PHE A 61 -10.22 -13.05 0.38
C PHE A 61 -10.90 -14.06 1.31
N TYR A 62 -10.12 -14.95 1.94
CA TYR A 62 -10.66 -15.82 2.99
C TYR A 62 -11.20 -15.02 4.17
N TYR A 63 -10.49 -14.00 4.65
CA TYR A 63 -10.92 -13.16 5.77
C TYR A 63 -12.27 -12.46 5.47
N TYR A 64 -12.42 -11.91 4.24
CA TYR A 64 -13.63 -11.21 3.78
C TYR A 64 -14.80 -12.14 3.37
N ARG A 65 -14.63 -13.47 3.42
CA ARG A 65 -15.65 -14.44 2.95
C ARG A 65 -17.05 -14.23 3.55
N PHE A 66 -17.15 -13.87 4.84
CA PHE A 66 -18.43 -13.63 5.50
C PHE A 66 -19.07 -12.29 5.13
N GLN A 67 -18.27 -11.35 4.63
CA GLN A 67 -18.77 -10.09 4.11
C GLN A 67 -19.36 -10.29 2.72
N PHE A 68 -18.69 -11.06 1.85
CA PHE A 68 -19.23 -11.41 0.54
C PHE A 68 -20.60 -12.09 0.61
N THR A 69 -20.86 -12.94 1.62
CA THR A 69 -22.18 -13.59 1.77
C THR A 69 -23.29 -12.64 2.21
N ARG A 70 -22.95 -11.42 2.65
CA ARG A 70 -23.89 -10.40 3.13
C ARG A 70 -23.97 -9.19 2.20
N THR A 71 -23.13 -9.12 1.18
CA THR A 71 -23.04 -7.99 0.26
C THR A 71 -23.57 -8.38 -1.12
N PRO A 72 -24.41 -7.54 -1.76
CA PRO A 72 -24.85 -7.77 -3.14
C PRO A 72 -23.67 -7.95 -4.12
N VAL A 73 -23.82 -8.86 -5.09
CA VAL A 73 -22.75 -9.25 -6.02
C VAL A 73 -22.19 -8.07 -6.80
N GLU A 74 -23.03 -7.10 -7.17
CA GLU A 74 -22.60 -5.92 -7.93
C GLU A 74 -21.63 -5.03 -7.15
N MET A 75 -21.63 -5.13 -5.82
CA MET A 75 -20.75 -4.37 -4.95
C MET A 75 -19.46 -5.13 -4.60
N TRP A 76 -19.31 -6.39 -5.03
CA TRP A 76 -18.13 -7.21 -4.69
C TRP A 76 -16.81 -6.61 -5.16
N ALA A 77 -16.81 -5.76 -6.19
CA ALA A 77 -15.60 -5.08 -6.66
C ALA A 77 -15.02 -4.09 -5.62
N PHE A 78 -15.84 -3.63 -4.67
CA PHE A 78 -15.46 -2.66 -3.64
C PHE A 78 -15.31 -3.30 -2.25
N VAL A 79 -15.58 -4.61 -2.12
CA VAL A 79 -15.53 -5.32 -0.83
C VAL A 79 -14.10 -5.72 -0.42
N PRO A 80 -13.29 -6.39 -1.27
CA PRO A 80 -12.00 -6.90 -0.85
C PRO A 80 -10.92 -5.82 -0.90
N ASP A 81 -10.98 -4.84 0.00
CA ASP A 81 -10.04 -3.71 0.07
C ASP A 81 -8.56 -4.13 0.10
N SER A 82 -8.00 -4.44 1.28
CA SER A 82 -6.59 -4.82 1.40
C SER A 82 -6.17 -6.07 0.58
N PRO A 83 -7.04 -7.07 0.30
CA PRO A 83 -6.74 -8.12 -0.68
C PRO A 83 -6.46 -7.56 -2.08
N MET A 84 -7.22 -6.57 -2.55
CA MET A 84 -6.97 -5.95 -3.86
C MET A 84 -5.71 -5.11 -3.86
N ALA A 85 -5.41 -4.37 -2.78
CA ALA A 85 -4.17 -3.60 -2.69
C ALA A 85 -2.91 -4.48 -2.73
N THR A 86 -2.93 -5.62 -2.03
CA THR A 86 -1.83 -6.61 -2.06
C THR A 86 -1.70 -7.27 -3.43
N LEU A 87 -2.82 -7.58 -4.09
CA LEU A 87 -2.82 -8.11 -5.45
C LEU A 87 -2.21 -7.11 -6.44
N LEU A 88 -2.64 -5.84 -6.39
CA LEU A 88 -2.18 -4.81 -7.31
C LEU A 88 -0.67 -4.57 -7.18
N VAL A 89 -0.11 -4.57 -5.96
CA VAL A 89 1.34 -4.42 -5.80
C VAL A 89 2.13 -5.67 -6.21
N ALA A 90 1.57 -6.87 -5.99
CA ALA A 90 2.16 -8.09 -6.53
C ALA A 90 2.20 -8.05 -8.06
N LEU A 91 1.11 -7.63 -8.70
CA LEU A 91 1.03 -7.49 -10.16
C LEU A 91 1.96 -6.39 -10.67
N ALA A 92 2.09 -5.25 -9.99
CA ALA A 92 3.00 -4.17 -10.38
C ALA A 92 4.46 -4.63 -10.35
N LEU A 93 4.89 -5.29 -9.27
CA LEU A 93 6.24 -5.82 -9.12
C LEU A 93 6.52 -6.95 -10.12
N ALA A 94 5.56 -7.86 -10.33
CA ALA A 94 5.70 -8.94 -11.31
C ALA A 94 5.77 -8.39 -12.75
N ALA A 95 4.92 -7.43 -13.11
CA ALA A 95 4.94 -6.79 -14.41
C ALA A 95 6.28 -6.07 -14.66
N TRP A 96 6.82 -5.40 -13.65
CA TRP A 96 8.17 -4.82 -13.71
C TRP A 96 9.26 -5.88 -13.89
N LYS A 97 9.26 -6.97 -13.10
CA LYS A 97 10.23 -8.08 -13.23
C LYS A 97 10.16 -8.83 -14.55
N LEU A 98 9.04 -8.74 -15.27
CA LEU A 98 8.81 -9.33 -16.59
C LEU A 98 9.02 -8.32 -17.73
N ASP A 99 9.67 -7.17 -17.45
CA ASP A 99 9.95 -6.10 -18.40
C ASP A 99 8.71 -5.53 -19.10
N ARG A 100 7.56 -5.55 -18.40
CA ARG A 100 6.27 -5.02 -18.85
C ARG A 100 5.66 -4.02 -17.84
N PRO A 101 6.42 -3.05 -17.32
CA PRO A 101 5.90 -2.12 -16.32
C PRO A 101 4.71 -1.33 -16.86
N GLN A 102 3.69 -1.15 -16.02
CA GLN A 102 2.47 -0.41 -16.36
C GLN A 102 2.27 0.72 -15.35
N GLU A 103 2.40 1.97 -15.78
CA GLU A 103 2.36 3.14 -14.89
C GLU A 103 1.05 3.25 -14.10
N TRP A 104 -0.09 2.98 -14.73
CA TRP A 104 -1.39 3.01 -14.08
C TRP A 104 -1.52 1.92 -12.99
N LEU A 105 -0.92 0.75 -13.21
CA LEU A 105 -0.90 -0.34 -12.24
C LEU A 105 0.00 0.00 -11.05
N THR A 106 1.17 0.57 -11.30
CA THR A 106 2.08 1.05 -10.24
C THR A 106 1.42 2.14 -9.40
N ALA A 107 0.68 3.08 -10.03
CA ALA A 107 -0.07 4.11 -9.32
C ALA A 107 -1.21 3.51 -8.47
N LEU A 108 -1.98 2.55 -9.01
CA LEU A 108 -3.02 1.86 -8.25
C LEU A 108 -2.45 1.08 -7.05
N ALA A 109 -1.31 0.41 -7.23
CA ALA A 109 -0.61 -0.30 -6.17
C ALA A 109 -0.12 0.66 -5.08
N PHE A 110 0.48 1.79 -5.46
CA PHE A 110 0.95 2.82 -4.53
C PHE A 110 -0.19 3.37 -3.68
N PHE A 111 -1.27 3.81 -4.32
CA PHE A 111 -2.44 4.33 -3.61
C PHE A 111 -3.05 3.27 -2.71
N GLY A 112 -3.27 2.05 -3.21
CA GLY A 112 -3.90 0.99 -2.42
C GLY A 112 -3.12 0.61 -1.18
N ASN A 113 -1.80 0.56 -1.29
CA ASN A 113 -0.95 0.20 -0.16
C ASN A 113 -0.90 1.32 0.90
N ILE A 114 -0.88 2.60 0.50
CA ILE A 114 -0.96 3.72 1.44
C ILE A 114 -2.36 3.82 2.07
N ILE A 115 -3.41 3.82 1.24
CA ILE A 115 -4.78 4.03 1.70
C ILE A 115 -5.24 2.85 2.54
N LEU A 116 -5.25 1.64 2.00
CA LEU A 116 -5.86 0.49 2.68
C LEU A 116 -4.94 -0.06 3.78
N GLY A 117 -3.62 0.00 3.58
CA GLY A 117 -2.63 -0.30 4.61
C GLY A 117 -2.70 0.71 5.76
N GLY A 118 -2.59 2.00 5.44
CA GLY A 118 -2.63 3.07 6.44
C GLY A 118 -3.98 3.14 7.16
N TRP A 119 -5.08 2.94 6.46
CA TRP A 119 -6.43 2.99 7.02
C TRP A 119 -6.65 1.86 8.03
N THR A 120 -6.17 0.66 7.74
CA THR A 120 -6.28 -0.47 8.68
C THR A 120 -5.52 -0.17 9.97
N VAL A 121 -4.31 0.37 9.87
CA VAL A 121 -3.54 0.81 11.05
C VAL A 121 -4.28 1.93 11.79
N TRP A 122 -4.80 2.93 11.07
CA TRP A 122 -5.57 4.04 11.64
C TRP A 122 -6.76 3.57 12.47
N VAL A 123 -7.61 2.70 11.90
CA VAL A 123 -8.81 2.19 12.57
C VAL A 123 -8.48 1.28 13.74
N HIS A 124 -7.45 0.44 13.62
CA HIS A 124 -6.99 -0.37 14.74
C HIS A 124 -6.45 0.47 15.91
N LEU A 125 -5.77 1.59 15.64
CA LEU A 125 -5.31 2.48 16.69
C LEU A 125 -6.45 3.32 17.29
N ALA A 126 -7.37 3.80 16.45
CA ALA A 126 -8.51 4.60 16.89
C ALA A 126 -9.50 3.81 17.76
N PHE A 127 -9.70 2.51 17.47
CA PHE A 127 -10.68 1.67 18.16
C PHE A 127 -10.04 0.40 18.76
N TYR A 128 -8.81 0.53 19.28
CA TYR A 128 -7.98 -0.61 19.69
C TYR A 128 -8.67 -1.60 20.63
N GLU A 129 -9.35 -1.08 21.66
CA GLU A 129 -10.06 -1.89 22.67
C GLU A 129 -11.25 -2.66 22.07
N GLU A 130 -11.93 -2.07 21.10
CA GLU A 130 -13.12 -2.64 20.45
C GLU A 130 -12.80 -3.85 19.57
N PHE A 131 -11.52 -4.01 19.18
CA PHE A 131 -11.02 -5.21 18.52
C PHE A 131 -10.71 -6.38 19.49
N GLY A 132 -11.09 -6.28 20.77
CA GLY A 132 -10.83 -7.31 21.78
C GLY A 132 -11.44 -8.70 21.50
N TYR A 133 -12.39 -8.80 20.55
CA TYR A 133 -12.91 -10.08 20.08
C TYR A 133 -11.94 -10.86 19.17
N LEU A 134 -10.92 -10.18 18.61
CA LEU A 134 -9.86 -10.83 17.85
C LEU A 134 -8.81 -11.39 18.82
N TRP A 135 -8.34 -12.60 18.52
CA TRP A 135 -7.13 -13.13 19.13
C TRP A 135 -5.95 -12.16 18.92
N GLU A 136 -5.17 -11.89 19.98
CA GLU A 136 -4.08 -10.90 19.97
C GLU A 136 -3.12 -11.05 18.78
N PRO A 137 -2.68 -12.27 18.40
CA PRO A 137 -1.80 -12.43 17.25
C PRO A 137 -2.43 -11.96 15.93
N MET A 138 -3.76 -12.06 15.76
CA MET A 138 -4.41 -11.47 14.57
C MET A 138 -4.27 -9.97 14.57
N ARG A 139 -4.54 -9.36 15.71
CA ARG A 139 -4.63 -7.91 15.81
C ARG A 139 -3.27 -7.31 15.48
N GLN A 140 -2.21 -7.89 16.05
CA GLN A 140 -0.84 -7.55 15.71
C GLN A 140 -0.51 -7.86 14.25
N PHE A 141 -0.90 -9.04 13.75
CA PHE A 141 -0.69 -9.38 12.34
C PHE A 141 -1.34 -8.35 11.41
N LEU A 142 -2.60 -7.94 11.65
CA LEU A 142 -3.31 -6.94 10.87
C LEU A 142 -2.57 -5.61 10.92
N ILE A 143 -2.23 -5.10 12.10
CA ILE A 143 -1.52 -3.82 12.24
C ILE A 143 -0.17 -3.84 11.50
N TRP A 144 0.68 -4.82 11.78
CA TRP A 144 2.05 -4.84 11.25
C TRP A 144 2.12 -5.21 9.77
N SER A 145 1.27 -6.11 9.28
CA SER A 145 1.20 -6.42 7.85
C SER A 145 0.72 -5.22 7.03
N HIS A 146 -0.24 -4.45 7.55
CA HIS A 146 -0.76 -3.27 6.86
C HIS A 146 0.18 -2.07 6.97
N ALA A 147 0.92 -1.93 8.09
CA ALA A 147 2.05 -1.00 8.15
C ALA A 147 3.13 -1.34 7.10
N ALA A 148 3.43 -2.63 6.92
CA ALA A 148 4.36 -3.08 5.89
C ALA A 148 3.88 -2.77 4.46
N MET A 149 2.56 -2.79 4.20
CA MET A 149 1.99 -2.32 2.92
C MET A 149 2.37 -0.85 2.67
N VAL A 150 2.17 0.04 3.65
CA VAL A 150 2.52 1.46 3.51
C VAL A 150 4.01 1.63 3.19
N LEU A 151 4.88 0.89 3.87
CA LEU A 151 6.32 0.88 3.55
C LEU A 151 6.58 0.39 2.13
N GLN A 152 5.93 -0.70 1.71
CA GLN A 152 6.07 -1.25 0.36
C GLN A 152 5.63 -0.27 -0.73
N ALA A 153 4.66 0.62 -0.46
CA ALA A 153 4.27 1.66 -1.42
C ALA A 153 5.47 2.56 -1.80
N PHE A 154 6.30 2.93 -0.82
CA PHE A 154 7.50 3.74 -1.07
C PHE A 154 8.60 3.00 -1.82
N LEU A 155 8.51 1.69 -2.03
CA LEU A 155 9.41 0.99 -2.96
C LEU A 155 9.09 1.34 -4.43
N LEU A 156 7.83 1.65 -4.73
CA LEU A 156 7.32 1.74 -6.10
C LEU A 156 7.85 2.94 -6.89
N HIS A 157 8.42 3.95 -6.23
CA HIS A 157 9.10 5.04 -6.94
C HIS A 157 10.28 4.54 -7.76
N ARG A 158 10.95 3.46 -7.34
CA ARG A 158 12.09 2.87 -8.07
C ARG A 158 11.67 2.24 -9.41
N ILE A 159 10.39 1.90 -9.57
CA ILE A 159 9.88 1.18 -10.75
C ILE A 159 8.77 1.92 -11.51
N GLY A 160 8.37 3.11 -11.04
CA GLY A 160 7.29 3.91 -11.60
C GLY A 160 7.66 5.39 -11.76
N ASN A 161 6.99 6.07 -12.70
CA ASN A 161 7.17 7.49 -12.97
C ASN A 161 6.02 8.37 -12.46
N PHE A 162 4.94 7.76 -11.96
CA PHE A 162 3.74 8.44 -11.45
C PHE A 162 3.21 9.50 -12.41
N ARG A 163 3.12 9.15 -13.71
CA ARG A 163 2.60 10.09 -14.72
C ARG A 163 1.21 10.60 -14.31
N PRO A 164 0.87 11.88 -14.54
CA PRO A 164 -0.42 12.44 -14.10
C PRO A 164 -1.64 11.65 -14.55
N GLN A 165 -1.61 11.03 -15.74
CA GLN A 165 -2.71 10.17 -16.21
C GLN A 165 -2.87 8.91 -15.34
N ALA A 166 -1.77 8.26 -14.97
CA ALA A 166 -1.77 7.09 -14.09
C ALA A 166 -2.24 7.45 -12.68
N VAL A 167 -1.79 8.59 -12.16
CA VAL A 167 -2.27 9.14 -10.89
C VAL A 167 -3.78 9.41 -10.97
N GLY A 168 -4.26 10.02 -12.06
CA GLY A 168 -5.69 10.26 -12.28
C GLY A 168 -6.54 8.99 -12.25
N VAL A 169 -6.07 7.89 -12.85
CA VAL A 169 -6.76 6.58 -12.78
C VAL A 169 -6.85 6.09 -11.33
N ALA A 170 -5.75 6.16 -10.57
CA ALA A 170 -5.75 5.74 -9.18
C ALA A 170 -6.64 6.63 -8.29
N THR A 171 -6.56 7.95 -8.46
CA THR A 171 -7.41 8.91 -7.76
C THR A 171 -8.88 8.65 -8.02
N LEU A 172 -9.27 8.38 -9.28
CA LEU A 172 -10.65 8.06 -9.61
C LEU A 172 -11.11 6.77 -8.93
N TRP A 173 -10.32 5.70 -9.02
CA TRP A 173 -10.64 4.41 -8.41
C TRP A 173 -10.83 4.52 -6.89
N TYR A 174 -9.84 5.05 -6.18
CA TYR A 174 -9.91 5.15 -4.71
C TYR A 174 -10.84 6.26 -4.23
N GLY A 175 -11.08 7.29 -5.03
CA GLY A 175 -12.12 8.29 -4.76
C GLY A 175 -13.52 7.68 -4.82
N VAL A 176 -13.80 6.83 -5.82
CA VAL A 176 -15.06 6.08 -5.89
C VAL A 176 -15.20 5.12 -4.71
N ASN A 177 -14.15 4.36 -4.39
CA ASN A 177 -14.15 3.45 -3.24
C ASN A 177 -14.43 4.20 -1.93
N ALA A 178 -13.70 5.29 -1.63
CA ALA A 178 -13.97 6.11 -0.44
C ALA A 178 -15.40 6.70 -0.43
N THR A 179 -15.93 7.09 -1.60
CA THR A 179 -17.29 7.61 -1.72
C THR A 179 -18.33 6.56 -1.36
N VAL A 180 -18.20 5.35 -1.90
CA VAL A 180 -19.11 4.22 -1.66
C VAL A 180 -19.05 3.75 -0.20
N ASP A 181 -17.88 3.84 0.41
CA ASP A 181 -17.64 3.30 1.76
C ASP A 181 -18.12 4.21 2.88
N TYR A 182 -18.00 5.53 2.71
CA TYR A 182 -18.21 6.49 3.79
C TYR A 182 -19.30 7.54 3.52
N PHE A 183 -19.71 7.75 2.27
CA PHE A 183 -20.53 8.91 1.92
C PHE A 183 -21.85 8.56 1.20
N ILE A 184 -21.82 7.72 0.17
CA ILE A 184 -22.97 7.48 -0.70
C ILE A 184 -23.33 5.98 -0.73
N PRO A 185 -24.51 5.59 -0.21
CA PRO A 185 -25.02 4.24 -0.35
C PRO A 185 -25.60 4.04 -1.76
N VAL A 186 -24.76 3.62 -2.72
CA VAL A 186 -25.18 3.42 -4.12
C VAL A 186 -26.22 2.29 -4.26
N ARG A 187 -26.14 1.25 -3.42
CA ARG A 187 -27.11 0.15 -3.30
C ARG A 187 -27.13 -0.40 -1.87
N GLY A 188 -28.31 -0.39 -1.24
CA GLY A 188 -28.47 -0.79 0.17
C GLY A 188 -28.03 0.32 1.13
N GLU A 189 -27.50 -0.05 2.31
CA GLU A 189 -26.74 0.84 3.21
C GLU A 189 -25.31 1.16 2.68
N LEU A 190 -24.51 1.93 3.44
CA LEU A 190 -23.05 1.98 3.27
C LEU A 190 -22.50 0.58 3.57
N HIS A 191 -21.64 -0.03 2.75
CA HIS A 191 -21.52 -1.51 2.79
C HIS A 191 -20.13 -2.18 2.78
N HIS A 192 -18.99 -1.48 2.74
CA HIS A 192 -17.71 -2.21 2.60
C HIS A 192 -16.75 -2.05 3.75
N THR A 193 -16.81 -0.92 4.44
CA THR A 193 -16.03 -0.76 5.66
C THR A 193 -16.77 -1.34 6.89
N ILE A 194 -16.22 -2.41 7.46
CA ILE A 194 -16.62 -2.92 8.78
C ILE A 194 -15.69 -2.30 9.83
N ILE A 195 -16.27 -1.50 10.73
CA ILE A 195 -15.61 -0.99 11.94
C ILE A 195 -16.17 -1.72 13.17
N PRO A 196 -15.41 -1.84 14.28
CA PRO A 196 -15.83 -2.64 15.43
C PRO A 196 -16.94 -1.97 16.28
N LEU A 197 -17.37 -0.77 15.90
CA LEU A 197 -18.40 0.03 16.56
C LEU A 197 -19.62 0.22 15.66
N ARG A 198 -20.75 0.62 16.26
CA ARG A 198 -21.86 1.18 15.49
C ARG A 198 -21.40 2.47 14.80
N ARG A 199 -21.85 2.71 13.58
CA ARG A 199 -21.45 3.87 12.76
C ARG A 199 -21.72 5.21 13.45
N ASP A 200 -22.86 5.31 14.11
CA ASP A 200 -23.34 6.48 14.84
C ASP A 200 -22.80 6.56 16.28
N ALA A 201 -21.96 5.62 16.70
CA ALA A 201 -21.41 5.61 18.05
C ALA A 201 -20.56 6.88 18.25
N PRO A 202 -20.84 7.69 19.29
CA PRO A 202 -20.05 8.85 19.59
C PRO A 202 -18.67 8.43 20.07
N VAL A 203 -17.63 8.97 19.45
CA VAL A 203 -16.22 8.71 19.72
C VAL A 203 -15.43 10.02 19.69
N PHE A 204 -14.33 10.06 20.44
CA PHE A 204 -13.45 11.23 20.56
C PHE A 204 -14.26 12.51 20.85
N LEU A 205 -13.87 13.65 20.29
CA LEU A 205 -14.45 14.99 20.53
C LEU A 205 -15.90 15.16 19.99
N GLY A 206 -16.78 14.16 20.15
CA GLY A 206 -18.16 14.16 19.68
C GLY A 206 -18.35 13.77 18.21
N ALA A 207 -17.32 13.20 17.57
CA ALA A 207 -17.44 12.64 16.23
C ALA A 207 -18.17 11.28 16.27
N ASP A 208 -18.73 10.83 15.15
CA ASP A 208 -19.21 9.45 15.04
C ASP A 208 -18.11 8.52 14.50
N ALA A 209 -18.23 7.22 14.80
CA ALA A 209 -17.21 6.23 14.47
C ALA A 209 -16.97 6.10 12.96
N LEU A 210 -18.02 6.23 12.15
CA LEU A 210 -17.90 6.21 10.70
C LEU A 210 -17.13 7.45 10.19
N GLY A 211 -17.38 8.62 10.76
CA GLY A 211 -16.71 9.87 10.44
C GLY A 211 -15.20 9.81 10.74
N VAL A 212 -14.80 9.16 11.84
CA VAL A 212 -13.37 8.94 12.16
C VAL A 212 -12.70 8.01 11.15
N ALA A 213 -13.37 6.93 10.76
CA ALA A 213 -12.85 6.00 9.75
C ALA A 213 -12.77 6.67 8.37
N GLY A 214 -13.82 7.41 7.98
CA GLY A 214 -13.89 8.16 6.73
C GLY A 214 -12.86 9.29 6.65
N ALA A 215 -12.63 10.00 7.76
CA ALA A 215 -11.56 11.01 7.85
C ALA A 215 -10.19 10.39 7.57
N GLY A 216 -9.90 9.22 8.14
CA GLY A 216 -8.67 8.46 7.83
C GLY A 216 -8.55 8.14 6.34
N ALA A 217 -9.62 7.61 5.73
CA ALA A 217 -9.63 7.27 4.30
C ALA A 217 -9.40 8.50 3.40
N VAL A 218 -10.09 9.61 3.67
CA VAL A 218 -9.95 10.85 2.89
C VAL A 218 -8.55 11.45 3.05
N LEU A 219 -8.01 11.52 4.27
CA LEU A 219 -6.67 12.06 4.50
C LEU A 219 -5.60 11.22 3.80
N LEU A 220 -5.71 9.90 3.82
CA LEU A 220 -4.80 9.00 3.13
C LEU A 220 -4.92 9.09 1.61
N LEU A 221 -6.13 9.30 1.08
CA LEU A 221 -6.34 9.56 -0.35
C LEU A 221 -5.65 10.86 -0.76
N LEU A 222 -5.88 11.95 -0.03
CA LEU A 222 -5.23 13.24 -0.28
C LEU A 222 -3.71 13.12 -0.19
N ALA A 223 -3.18 12.43 0.83
CA ALA A 223 -1.76 12.17 0.98
C ALA A 223 -1.20 11.35 -0.21
N SER A 224 -1.92 10.33 -0.67
CA SER A 224 -1.51 9.51 -1.83
C SER A 224 -1.43 10.32 -3.11
N VAL A 225 -2.43 11.17 -3.38
CA VAL A 225 -2.43 12.10 -4.53
C VAL A 225 -1.24 13.04 -4.44
N TYR A 226 -1.06 13.68 -3.28
CA TYR A 226 0.02 14.63 -3.05
C TYR A 226 1.39 13.98 -3.24
N LEU A 227 1.64 12.85 -2.58
CA LEU A 227 2.93 12.15 -2.64
C LEU A 227 3.23 11.61 -4.04
N ALA A 228 2.25 11.05 -4.75
CA ALA A 228 2.46 10.56 -6.11
C ALA A 228 2.80 11.69 -7.09
N MET A 229 2.07 12.81 -7.02
CA MET A 229 2.34 13.98 -7.87
C MET A 229 3.66 14.65 -7.50
N LEU A 230 4.00 14.73 -6.21
CA LEU A 230 5.27 15.27 -5.75
C LEU A 230 6.44 14.39 -6.22
N THR A 231 6.31 13.06 -6.11
CA THR A 231 7.29 12.10 -6.62
C THR A 231 7.49 12.29 -8.12
N HIS A 232 6.41 12.48 -8.89
CA HIS A 232 6.49 12.78 -10.32
C HIS A 232 7.31 14.05 -10.60
N VAL A 233 7.03 15.15 -9.87
CA VAL A 233 7.72 16.43 -10.03
C VAL A 233 9.21 16.30 -9.69
N GLU A 234 9.55 15.67 -8.56
CA GLU A 234 10.94 15.50 -8.12
C GLU A 234 11.72 14.60 -9.09
N LYS A 235 11.13 13.49 -9.58
CA LYS A 235 11.77 12.66 -10.62
C LYS A 235 12.04 13.46 -11.90
N ARG A 236 11.14 14.36 -12.29
CA ARG A 236 11.37 15.24 -13.46
C ARG A 236 12.48 16.27 -13.20
N ARG A 237 12.57 16.82 -11.99
CA ARG A 237 13.65 17.74 -11.59
C ARG A 237 15.00 17.04 -11.61
N ALA A 238 15.12 15.88 -10.96
CA ALA A 238 16.35 15.09 -10.92
C ALA A 238 16.87 14.75 -12.32
N ARG A 239 15.99 14.34 -13.25
CA ARG A 239 16.36 14.05 -14.65
C ARG A 239 16.83 15.28 -15.42
N ARG A 240 16.22 16.44 -15.18
CA ARG A 240 16.66 17.70 -15.82
C ARG A 240 18.05 18.09 -15.33
N SER A 241 18.29 18.01 -14.02
CA SER A 241 19.60 18.30 -13.43
C SER A 241 20.69 17.36 -13.95
N ALA A 242 20.38 16.07 -14.10
CA ALA A 242 21.32 15.10 -14.65
C ALA A 242 21.68 15.40 -16.12
N ASN A 243 20.72 15.82 -16.94
CA ASN A 243 20.99 16.22 -18.32
C ASN A 243 21.86 17.48 -18.41
N THR A 244 21.63 18.49 -17.54
CA THR A 244 22.43 19.73 -17.55
C THR A 244 23.87 19.55 -17.07
N LEU A 245 24.20 18.46 -16.37
CA LEU A 245 25.54 18.14 -15.90
C LEU A 245 26.32 17.22 -16.86
N GLY A 246 25.64 16.65 -17.85
CA GLY A 246 26.21 15.75 -18.86
C GLY A 246 26.58 16.42 -20.18
N ASP A 247 26.17 17.68 -20.38
CA ASP A 247 26.58 18.57 -21.49
C ASP A 247 27.77 19.46 -21.06
#